data_AF-A0A432SAI8-F1
#
_entry.id   AF-A0A432SAI8-F1
#
_cell.length_a   1.000
_cell.length_b   1.000
_cell.length_c   1.000
_cell.angle_alpha   90.00
_cell.angle_beta   90.00
_cell.angle_gamma   90.00
#
_symmetry.space_group_name_H-M   'P 1'
#
loop_
_entity.id
_entity.type
_entity.pdbx_description
1 polymer ?
#
loop_
_entity_poly.entity_id
_entity_poly.type
_entity_poly.pdbx_seq_one_letter_code
_entity_poly.pdbx_strand_id
1 'polypeptide(L)'
;MLSRVIAKAFGGVWKLKEHCVTGTGVRAKLLRFLYHYYQFEHGSAIAFDASFESAPNFPRGMKQIVVSGKAHIGANCTIFQQVSIDEDMRPGSKVFGAPRIGDNCYIYPGARIIGKVSVGNNVVIGANAVVNSDVPDNTIVSA
;
A
#
# COMPACT_ATOMS: atom_id res chain seq x y z
N MET A 1 -3.79 17.92 -13.79
CA MET A 1 -4.13 16.65 -14.48
C MET A 1 -5.40 16.10 -13.86
N LEU A 2 -6.31 15.62 -14.70
CA LEU A 2 -7.72 15.36 -14.43
C LEU A 2 -7.97 14.45 -13.21
N SER A 3 -7.06 13.50 -12.94
CA SER A 3 -7.14 12.58 -11.80
C SER A 3 -7.23 13.27 -10.43
N ARG A 4 -6.55 14.42 -10.25
CA ARG A 4 -6.59 15.18 -8.99
C ARG A 4 -7.94 15.86 -8.78
N VAL A 5 -8.59 16.28 -9.85
CA VAL A 5 -9.94 16.87 -9.81
C VAL A 5 -10.94 15.78 -9.44
N ILE A 6 -10.85 14.62 -10.11
CA ILE A 6 -11.66 13.44 -9.81
C ILE A 6 -11.49 13.05 -8.34
N ALA A 7 -10.26 12.83 -7.87
CA ALA A 7 -10.00 12.44 -6.49
C ALA A 7 -10.56 13.45 -5.48
N LYS A 8 -10.44 14.76 -5.75
CA LYS A 8 -11.03 15.80 -4.90
C LYS A 8 -12.55 15.73 -4.84
N ALA A 9 -13.23 15.43 -5.96
CA ALA A 9 -14.68 15.31 -6.00
C ALA A 9 -15.22 14.18 -5.10
N PHE A 10 -14.41 13.16 -4.81
CA PHE A 10 -14.73 12.07 -3.89
C PHE A 10 -14.19 12.27 -2.47
N GLY A 11 -13.59 13.43 -2.16
CA GLY A 11 -12.98 13.70 -0.86
C GLY A 11 -11.61 13.02 -0.65
N GLY A 12 -10.95 12.63 -1.74
CA GLY A 12 -9.63 12.00 -1.76
C GLY A 12 -9.60 10.72 -2.58
N VAL A 13 -8.40 10.32 -3.01
CA VAL A 13 -8.20 9.06 -3.76
C VAL A 13 -8.55 7.84 -2.91
N TRP A 14 -8.33 7.91 -1.59
CA TRP A 14 -8.65 6.81 -0.69
C TRP A 14 -10.15 6.57 -0.59
N LYS A 15 -10.94 7.63 -0.42
CA LYS A 15 -12.41 7.54 -0.47
C LYS A 15 -12.88 7.00 -1.81
N LEU A 16 -12.27 7.40 -2.93
CA LEU A 16 -12.58 6.81 -4.24
C LEU A 16 -12.34 5.28 -4.24
N LYS A 17 -11.25 4.78 -3.66
CA LYS A 17 -10.99 3.33 -3.49
C LYS A 17 -12.10 2.66 -2.68
N GLU A 18 -12.52 3.24 -1.55
CA GLU A 18 -13.57 2.68 -0.69
C GLU A 18 -14.91 2.52 -1.44
N HIS A 19 -15.27 3.50 -2.28
CA HIS A 19 -16.45 3.40 -3.15
C HIS A 19 -16.29 2.32 -4.23
N CYS A 20 -15.06 2.07 -4.71
CA CYS A 20 -14.78 1.01 -5.67
C CYS A 20 -14.91 -0.39 -5.07
N VAL A 21 -14.54 -0.56 -3.79
CA VAL A 21 -14.59 -1.84 -3.07
C VAL A 21 -16.02 -2.22 -2.70
N THR A 22 -16.82 -1.25 -2.24
CA THR A 22 -18.21 -1.48 -1.79
C THR A 22 -19.23 -1.47 -2.94
N GLY A 23 -18.89 -0.86 -4.08
CA GLY A 23 -19.82 -0.65 -5.18
C GLY A 23 -20.01 -1.85 -6.12
N THR A 24 -21.25 -2.03 -6.59
CA THR A 24 -21.63 -2.99 -7.64
C THR A 24 -22.20 -2.28 -8.89
N GLY A 25 -22.32 -3.01 -10.01
CA GLY A 25 -22.93 -2.49 -11.24
C GLY A 25 -22.06 -1.54 -12.09
N VAL A 26 -22.72 -0.80 -12.99
CA VAL A 26 -22.06 0.08 -13.99
C VAL A 26 -21.32 1.25 -13.33
N ARG A 27 -21.92 1.88 -12.32
CA ARG A 27 -21.27 2.96 -11.56
C ARG A 27 -19.96 2.49 -10.95
N ALA A 28 -19.93 1.30 -10.35
CA ALA A 28 -18.72 0.75 -9.76
C ALA A 28 -17.63 0.42 -10.80
N LYS A 29 -18.01 -0.07 -12.00
CA LYS A 29 -17.06 -0.24 -13.11
C LYS A 29 -16.43 1.09 -13.52
N LEU A 30 -17.22 2.15 -13.62
CA LEU A 30 -16.72 3.50 -13.91
C LEU A 30 -15.78 4.00 -12.81
N LEU A 31 -16.14 3.89 -11.54
CA LEU A 31 -15.28 4.32 -10.43
C LEU A 31 -13.95 3.55 -10.41
N ARG A 32 -13.99 2.23 -10.63
CA ARG A 32 -12.79 1.39 -10.76
C ARG A 32 -11.91 1.86 -11.92
N PHE A 33 -12.49 2.19 -13.06
CA PHE A 33 -11.76 2.78 -14.18
C PHE A 33 -11.07 4.10 -13.79
N LEU A 34 -11.79 5.02 -13.13
CA LEU A 34 -11.22 6.29 -12.68
C LEU A 34 -10.10 6.10 -11.65
N TYR A 35 -10.23 5.12 -10.75
CA TYR A 35 -9.19 4.77 -9.79
C TYR A 35 -7.95 4.17 -10.48
N HIS A 36 -8.14 3.26 -11.45
CA HIS A 36 -7.04 2.75 -12.27
C HIS A 36 -6.35 3.86 -13.07
N TYR A 37 -7.09 4.81 -13.62
CA TYR A 37 -6.52 5.96 -14.31
C TYR A 37 -5.69 6.84 -13.36
N TYR A 38 -6.18 7.11 -12.14
CA TYR A 38 -5.40 7.83 -11.12
C TYR A 38 -4.09 7.09 -10.81
N GLN A 39 -4.18 5.78 -10.59
CA GLN A 39 -3.04 4.91 -10.31
C GLN A 39 -2.00 4.96 -11.44
N PHE A 40 -2.45 4.85 -12.68
CA PHE A 40 -1.62 4.95 -13.88
C PHE A 40 -0.88 6.29 -13.96
N GLU A 41 -1.58 7.43 -13.80
CA GLU A 41 -0.94 8.75 -13.83
C GLU A 41 0.14 8.95 -12.76
N HIS A 42 0.03 8.24 -11.63
CA HIS A 42 0.98 8.36 -10.51
C HIS A 42 1.98 7.19 -10.44
N GLY A 43 1.93 6.26 -11.39
CA GLY A 43 2.76 5.06 -11.42
C GLY A 43 2.54 4.12 -10.22
N SER A 44 1.40 4.20 -9.56
CA SER A 44 1.07 3.41 -8.36
C SER A 44 0.17 2.23 -8.70
N ALA A 45 0.19 1.19 -7.87
CA ALA A 45 -0.67 0.03 -7.98
C ALA A 45 -0.99 -0.52 -6.57
N ILE A 46 -2.06 -0.04 -5.96
CA ILE A 46 -2.63 -0.56 -4.72
C ILE A 46 -3.85 -1.40 -5.07
N ALA A 47 -3.72 -2.71 -4.88
CA ALA A 47 -4.76 -3.67 -5.17
C ALA A 47 -6.05 -3.42 -4.36
N PHE A 48 -7.21 -3.82 -4.89
CA PHE A 48 -8.50 -3.60 -4.23
C PHE A 48 -8.72 -4.53 -3.04
N ASP A 49 -8.17 -5.74 -3.13
CA ASP A 49 -8.23 -6.81 -2.14
C ASP A 49 -7.19 -6.68 -1.02
N ALA A 50 -6.19 -5.79 -1.19
CA ALA A 50 -5.26 -5.44 -0.13
C ALA A 50 -6.02 -4.91 1.09
N SER A 51 -5.73 -5.48 2.26
CA SER A 51 -6.41 -5.17 3.51
C SER A 51 -5.71 -4.03 4.24
N PHE A 52 -6.50 -3.06 4.71
CA PHE A 52 -6.04 -1.90 5.44
C PHE A 52 -6.97 -1.66 6.63
N GLU A 53 -6.42 -1.61 7.84
CA GLU A 53 -7.21 -1.29 9.05
C GLU A 53 -7.66 0.19 9.06
N SER A 54 -6.91 1.08 8.40
CA SER A 54 -7.27 2.48 8.23
C SER A 54 -6.67 3.05 6.94
N ALA A 55 -7.14 4.21 6.51
CA ALA A 55 -6.54 4.95 5.40
C ALA A 55 -5.07 5.30 5.70
N PRO A 56 -4.09 4.85 4.91
CA PRO A 56 -2.71 5.24 5.11
C PRO A 56 -2.51 6.73 4.88
N ASN A 57 -1.57 7.31 5.62
CA ASN A 57 -1.06 8.63 5.32
C ASN A 57 -0.06 8.55 4.15
N PHE A 58 -0.28 9.37 3.12
CA PHE A 58 0.63 9.49 1.98
C PHE A 58 1.18 10.93 1.91
N PRO A 59 2.29 11.25 2.62
CA PRO A 59 2.77 12.63 2.78
C PRO A 59 3.07 13.36 1.47
N ARG A 60 3.42 12.60 0.42
CA ARG A 60 3.72 13.13 -0.94
C ARG A 60 2.70 12.67 -1.99
N GLY A 61 1.56 12.15 -1.54
CA GLY A 61 0.55 11.50 -2.37
C GLY A 61 0.92 10.08 -2.75
N MET A 62 -0.03 9.36 -3.35
CA MET A 62 0.14 7.98 -3.78
C MET A 62 0.98 7.91 -5.06
N LYS A 63 2.29 8.07 -4.94
CA LYS A 63 3.25 8.14 -6.07
C LYS A 63 4.19 6.93 -6.08
N GLN A 64 4.09 6.13 -7.13
CA GLN A 64 4.90 4.91 -7.30
C GLN A 64 4.80 3.95 -6.12
N ILE A 65 3.64 3.88 -5.47
CA ILE A 65 3.39 2.96 -4.35
C ILE A 65 2.76 1.70 -4.92
N VAL A 66 3.32 0.54 -4.59
CA VAL A 66 2.80 -0.76 -4.97
C VAL A 66 2.41 -1.53 -3.71
N VAL A 67 1.19 -2.04 -3.66
CA VAL A 67 0.68 -2.90 -2.58
C VAL A 67 -0.10 -4.06 -3.18
N SER A 68 0.38 -5.28 -2.95
CA SER A 68 -0.21 -6.50 -3.47
C SER A 68 -1.51 -6.90 -2.77
N GLY A 69 -2.33 -7.70 -3.46
CA GLY A 69 -3.69 -8.02 -3.05
C GLY A 69 -3.85 -8.72 -1.71
N LYS A 70 -2.92 -9.58 -1.30
CA LYS A 70 -3.01 -10.27 0.01
C LYS A 70 -2.22 -9.58 1.12
N ALA A 71 -1.63 -8.41 0.85
CA ALA A 71 -0.95 -7.65 1.88
C ALA A 71 -1.96 -7.15 2.93
N HIS A 72 -1.52 -7.13 4.18
CA HIS A 72 -2.26 -6.53 5.29
C HIS A 72 -1.43 -5.39 5.88
N ILE A 73 -2.08 -4.23 6.06
CA ILE A 73 -1.47 -3.02 6.60
C ILE A 73 -2.34 -2.53 7.76
N GLY A 74 -1.72 -2.38 8.93
CA GLY A 74 -2.33 -1.89 10.15
C GLY A 74 -2.75 -0.42 10.10
N ALA A 75 -3.25 0.06 11.23
CA ALA A 75 -3.76 1.40 11.41
C ALA A 75 -2.64 2.44 11.46
N ASN A 76 -2.95 3.68 11.07
CA ASN A 76 -2.07 4.85 11.21
C ASN A 76 -0.70 4.73 10.53
N CYS A 77 -0.56 3.85 9.53
CA CYS A 77 0.67 3.71 8.77
C CYS A 77 0.91 4.91 7.85
N THR A 78 2.17 5.34 7.77
CA THR A 78 2.63 6.34 6.81
C THR A 78 3.47 5.67 5.72
N ILE A 79 3.01 5.77 4.47
CA ILE A 79 3.66 5.16 3.31
C ILE A 79 4.18 6.27 2.40
N PHE A 80 5.49 6.30 2.19
CA PHE A 80 6.13 7.28 1.32
C PHE A 80 6.16 6.80 -0.14
N GLN A 81 6.58 7.69 -1.04
CA GLN A 81 6.66 7.38 -2.47
C GLN A 81 7.62 6.20 -2.75
N GLN A 82 7.41 5.50 -3.87
CA GLN A 82 8.28 4.43 -4.36
C GLN A 82 8.36 3.18 -3.47
N VAL A 83 7.52 3.06 -2.42
CA VAL A 83 7.43 1.87 -1.57
C VAL A 83 6.77 0.71 -2.31
N SER A 84 7.30 -0.50 -2.15
CA SER A 84 6.64 -1.77 -2.51
C SER A 84 6.33 -2.59 -1.28
N ILE A 85 5.12 -3.13 -1.24
CA ILE A 85 4.68 -4.16 -0.30
C ILE A 85 4.13 -5.29 -1.17
N ASP A 86 4.94 -6.31 -1.43
CA ASP A 86 4.69 -7.30 -2.47
C ASP A 86 4.78 -8.75 -1.95
N GLU A 87 3.96 -9.62 -2.55
CA GLU A 87 4.01 -11.06 -2.29
C GLU A 87 5.26 -11.69 -2.93
N ASP A 88 5.79 -12.72 -2.29
CA ASP A 88 6.74 -13.63 -2.93
C ASP A 88 6.01 -14.91 -3.34
N MET A 89 5.90 -15.14 -4.64
CA MET A 89 5.21 -16.29 -5.23
C MET A 89 6.17 -17.24 -5.94
N ARG A 90 7.48 -17.07 -5.74
CA ARG A 90 8.49 -17.93 -6.38
C ARG A 90 8.39 -19.36 -5.82
N PRO A 91 8.38 -20.40 -6.69
CA PRO A 91 8.45 -21.78 -6.24
C PRO A 91 9.66 -22.00 -5.32
N GLY A 92 9.42 -22.60 -4.15
CA GLY A 92 10.47 -22.86 -3.15
C GLY A 92 10.91 -21.65 -2.32
N SER A 93 10.22 -20.50 -2.38
CA SER A 93 10.54 -19.36 -1.52
C SER A 93 10.32 -19.70 -0.04
N LYS A 94 11.29 -19.31 0.80
CA LYS A 94 11.19 -19.40 2.26
C LYS A 94 10.15 -18.45 2.85
N VAL A 95 9.83 -17.38 2.14
CA VAL A 95 8.84 -16.36 2.53
C VAL A 95 7.67 -16.35 1.55
N PHE A 96 7.24 -17.52 1.06
CA PHE A 96 6.11 -17.63 0.14
C PHE A 96 4.83 -17.04 0.76
N GLY A 97 4.25 -16.04 0.08
CA GLY A 97 3.04 -15.34 0.52
C GLY A 97 3.21 -13.83 0.66
N ALA A 98 2.33 -13.20 1.44
CA ALA A 98 2.15 -11.75 1.47
C ALA A 98 2.58 -11.12 2.80
N PRO A 99 3.07 -9.86 2.78
CA PRO A 99 3.47 -9.14 3.99
C PRO A 99 2.28 -8.84 4.92
N ARG A 100 2.57 -8.78 6.22
CA ARG A 100 1.68 -8.23 7.25
C ARG A 100 2.40 -7.13 8.00
N ILE A 101 1.83 -5.93 8.04
CA ILE A 101 2.42 -4.76 8.69
C ILE A 101 1.49 -4.33 9.82
N GLY A 102 2.05 -4.16 11.02
CA GLY A 102 1.35 -3.69 12.20
C GLY A 102 0.98 -2.21 12.16
N ASP A 103 0.60 -1.68 13.30
CA ASP A 103 0.10 -0.32 13.44
C ASP A 103 1.23 0.70 13.59
N ASN A 104 0.93 1.97 13.27
CA ASN A 104 1.79 3.13 13.48
C ASN A 104 3.18 3.02 12.81
N CYS A 105 3.27 2.30 11.69
CA CYS A 105 4.54 2.12 10.98
C CYS A 105 4.85 3.29 10.03
N TYR A 106 6.13 3.62 9.91
CA TYR A 106 6.66 4.56 8.93
C TYR A 106 7.48 3.81 7.89
N ILE A 107 7.07 3.89 6.62
CA ILE A 107 7.72 3.17 5.52
C ILE A 107 8.31 4.20 4.56
N TYR A 108 9.59 4.54 4.74
CA TYR A 108 10.26 5.63 4.02
C TYR A 108 10.50 5.32 2.54
N PRO A 109 10.80 6.36 1.73
CA PRO A 109 10.80 6.24 0.27
C PRO A 109 11.66 5.09 -0.26
N GLY A 110 11.15 4.37 -1.26
CA GLY A 110 11.88 3.32 -1.95
C GLY A 110 12.02 1.99 -1.19
N ALA A 111 11.53 1.88 0.04
CA ALA A 111 11.59 0.64 0.81
C ALA A 111 10.81 -0.51 0.12
N ARG A 112 11.32 -1.74 0.28
CA ARG A 112 10.75 -2.97 -0.28
C ARG A 112 10.45 -3.95 0.84
N ILE A 113 9.18 -4.30 1.03
CA ILE A 113 8.75 -5.37 1.94
C ILE A 113 8.24 -6.52 1.09
N ILE A 114 8.92 -7.66 1.14
CA ILE A 114 8.72 -8.74 0.16
C ILE A 114 8.48 -10.07 0.87
N GLY A 115 7.41 -10.75 0.49
CA GLY A 115 7.09 -12.09 0.96
C GLY A 115 6.28 -12.11 2.25
N LYS A 116 6.02 -13.32 2.75
CA LYS A 116 5.35 -13.58 4.02
C LYS A 116 6.26 -13.21 5.19
N VAL A 117 6.32 -11.91 5.47
CA VAL A 117 7.04 -11.29 6.59
C VAL A 117 6.06 -10.55 7.47
N SER A 118 6.33 -10.55 8.78
CA SER A 118 5.57 -9.83 9.78
C SER A 118 6.37 -8.63 10.25
N VAL A 119 5.87 -7.43 9.99
CA VAL A 119 6.39 -6.18 10.54
C VAL A 119 5.52 -5.82 11.74
N GLY A 120 6.14 -5.68 12.91
CA GLY A 120 5.49 -5.33 14.16
C GLY A 120 4.92 -3.90 14.19
N ASN A 121 4.46 -3.48 15.37
CA ASN A 121 3.92 -2.14 15.60
C ASN A 121 5.03 -1.11 15.82
N ASN A 122 4.76 0.16 15.51
CA ASN A 122 5.67 1.28 15.73
C ASN A 122 7.04 1.09 15.04
N VAL A 123 7.07 0.40 13.90
CA VAL A 123 8.30 0.13 13.15
C VAL A 123 8.60 1.29 12.20
N VAL A 124 9.88 1.64 12.09
CA VAL A 124 10.39 2.55 11.06
C VAL A 124 11.22 1.76 10.07
N ILE A 125 10.75 1.67 8.83
CA ILE A 125 11.50 1.09 7.72
C ILE A 125 12.17 2.23 6.96
N GLY A 126 13.51 2.23 6.97
CA GLY A 126 14.35 3.24 6.36
C GLY A 126 14.21 3.32 4.83
N ALA A 127 14.63 4.46 4.27
CA ALA A 127 14.59 4.66 2.83
C ALA A 127 15.44 3.61 2.11
N ASN A 128 14.91 3.04 1.02
CA ASN A 128 15.52 1.96 0.22
C ASN A 128 15.83 0.65 0.97
N ALA A 129 15.40 0.48 2.22
CA ALA A 129 15.61 -0.77 2.95
C ALA A 129 14.84 -1.93 2.29
N VAL A 130 15.41 -3.14 2.37
CA VAL A 130 14.75 -4.38 1.93
C VAL A 130 14.42 -5.23 3.14
N VAL A 131 13.14 -5.45 3.38
CA VAL A 131 12.60 -6.27 4.46
C VAL A 131 12.11 -7.59 3.87
N ASN A 132 12.82 -8.67 4.20
CA ASN A 132 12.51 -10.05 3.78
C ASN A 132 12.56 -11.04 4.96
N SER A 133 12.48 -10.52 6.19
CA SER A 133 12.39 -11.27 7.44
C SER A 133 11.48 -10.52 8.42
N ASP A 134 11.01 -11.21 9.45
CA ASP A 134 10.15 -10.62 10.48
C ASP A 134 10.88 -9.49 11.22
N VAL A 135 10.16 -8.41 11.52
CA VAL A 135 10.66 -7.24 12.24
C VAL A 135 9.82 -7.06 13.50
N PRO A 136 10.43 -7.07 14.70
CA PRO A 136 9.68 -6.93 15.94
C PRO A 136 9.20 -5.49 16.16
N ASP A 137 8.24 -5.32 17.06
CA ASP A 137 7.72 -4.02 17.48
C ASP A 137 8.82 -3.03 17.89
N ASN A 138 8.57 -1.73 17.72
CA ASN A 138 9.45 -0.63 18.12
C ASN A 138 10.86 -0.67 17.52
N THR A 139 10.99 -1.25 16.33
CA THR A 139 12.27 -1.43 15.64
C THR A 139 12.47 -0.37 14.55
N ILE A 140 13.72 0.03 14.34
CA ILE A 140 14.13 0.79 13.17
C ILE A 140 14.97 -0.13 12.26
N VAL A 141 14.53 -0.30 11.02
CA VAL A 141 15.28 -1.03 9.99
C VAL A 141 16.01 -0.01 9.13
N SER A 142 17.34 -0.02 9.15
CA SER A 142 18.18 0.75 8.22
C SER A 142 18.52 -0.08 6.98
N ALA A 143 18.83 0.60 5.88
CA ALA A 143 19.30 -0.01 4.64
C ALA A 143 20.73 -0.55 4.76
#